data_AF-A0A2E6QRP9-F1
#
_entry.id   AF-A0A2E6QRP9-F1
#
_cell.length_a   1.000
_cell.length_b   1.000
_cell.length_c   1.000
_cell.angle_alpha   90.00
_cell.angle_beta   90.00
_cell.angle_gamma   90.00
#
_symmetry.space_group_name_H-M   'P 1'
#
loop_
_entity.id
_entity.type
_entity.pdbx_description
1 polymer ?
#
loop_
_entity_poly.entity_id
_entity_poly.type
_entity_poly.pdbx_seq_one_letter_code
_entity_poly.pdbx_strand_id
1 'polypeptide(L)'
;MKTLNINSDYIGAISSILCLIHCMLTPVFFLFQADIWFLNNEYNFSWDLLNCLFLIVSILAVHRSIRNTSNDNIKRIMFILCTSLSLLILNEIFAIFLIPEFFIYILAISLALAHIYNLNYCRCDDDNCCSKTIRN
;
A
#
# COMPACT_ATOMS: atom_id res chain seq x y z
N MET A 1 -10.65 -21.79 17.51
CA MET A 1 -9.50 -20.96 17.07
C MET A 1 -9.97 -19.52 16.95
N LYS A 2 -9.53 -18.61 17.84
CA LYS A 2 -9.78 -17.17 17.68
C LYS A 2 -8.96 -16.70 16.50
N THR A 3 -9.59 -16.54 15.34
CA THR A 3 -8.98 -15.87 14.20
C THR A 3 -8.75 -14.43 14.62
N LEU A 4 -7.47 -14.05 14.75
CA LEU A 4 -7.09 -12.64 14.83
C LEU A 4 -7.59 -12.00 13.52
N ASN A 5 -8.77 -11.39 13.53
CA ASN A 5 -9.32 -10.65 12.40
C ASN A 5 -8.55 -9.33 12.30
N ILE A 6 -7.28 -9.42 11.89
CA ILE A 6 -6.48 -8.24 11.59
C ILE A 6 -7.12 -7.61 10.36
N ASN A 7 -7.76 -6.45 10.55
CA ASN A 7 -8.51 -5.80 9.47
C ASN A 7 -7.55 -5.52 8.31
N SER A 8 -7.95 -5.91 7.10
CA SER A 8 -7.11 -5.76 5.90
C SER A 8 -6.68 -4.32 5.63
N ASP A 9 -7.48 -3.34 6.08
CA ASP A 9 -7.13 -1.93 5.97
C ASP A 9 -5.99 -1.50 6.88
N TYR A 10 -5.85 -2.08 8.07
CA TYR A 10 -4.69 -1.80 8.91
C TYR A 10 -3.41 -2.31 8.23
N ILE A 11 -3.47 -3.52 7.66
CA ILE A 11 -2.35 -4.10 6.91
C ILE A 11 -2.04 -3.24 5.67
N GLY A 12 -3.07 -2.81 4.93
CA GLY A 12 -2.92 -1.95 3.76
C GLY A 12 -2.36 -0.56 4.07
N ALA A 13 -2.84 0.08 5.15
CA ALA A 13 -2.34 1.36 5.60
C ALA A 13 -0.87 1.27 6.05
N ILE A 14 -0.53 0.26 6.86
CA ILE A 14 0.85 0.04 7.31
C ILE A 14 1.76 -0.26 6.11
N SER A 15 1.33 -1.11 5.17
CA SER A 15 2.08 -1.41 3.96
C SER A 15 2.34 -0.16 3.12
N SER A 16 1.33 0.70 2.97
CA SER A 16 1.45 1.96 2.22
C SER A 16 2.42 2.94 2.90
N ILE A 17 2.34 3.07 4.23
CA ILE A 17 3.26 3.91 5.02
C ILE A 17 4.69 3.38 4.96
N LEU A 18 4.87 2.06 5.04
CA LEU A 18 6.18 1.44 5.00
C LEU A 18 6.82 1.59 3.61
N CYS A 19 6.02 1.51 2.53
CA CYS A 19 6.45 1.86 1.18
C CYS A 19 6.91 3.32 1.08
N LEU A 20 6.19 4.28 1.67
CA LEU A 20 6.59 5.69 1.70
C LEU A 20 7.94 5.90 2.40
N ILE A 21 8.08 5.32 3.60
CA ILE A 21 9.32 5.42 4.40
C ILE A 21 10.47 4.79 3.63
N HIS A 22 10.24 3.62 3.01
CA HIS A 22 11.22 2.96 2.18
C HIS A 22 11.69 3.85 1.03
N CYS A 23 10.78 4.39 0.20
CA CYS A 23 11.13 5.24 -0.92
C CYS A 23 11.93 6.48 -0.47
N MET A 24 11.59 7.10 0.67
CA MET A 24 12.36 8.22 1.22
C MET A 24 13.79 7.83 1.65
N LEU A 25 13.97 6.60 2.12
CA LEU A 25 15.27 6.09 2.58
C LEU A 25 16.13 5.52 1.45
N THR A 26 15.53 5.07 0.34
CA THR A 26 16.24 4.52 -0.83
C THR A 26 17.41 5.38 -1.32
N PRO A 27 17.26 6.71 -1.57
CA PRO A 27 18.39 7.53 -2.03
C PRO A 27 19.50 7.64 -0.98
N VAL A 28 19.15 7.62 0.31
CA VAL A 28 20.12 7.69 1.42
C VAL A 28 20.93 6.40 1.50
N PHE A 29 20.26 5.24 1.41
CA PHE A 29 20.95 3.95 1.45
C PHE A 29 21.80 3.68 0.22
N PHE A 30 21.39 4.13 -0.96
CA PHE A 30 22.17 3.97 -2.18
C PHE A 30 23.54 4.70 -2.09
N LEU A 31 23.59 5.84 -1.41
CA LEU A 31 24.84 6.56 -1.14
C LEU A 31 25.80 5.74 -0.27
N PHE A 32 25.30 5.00 0.72
CA PHE A 32 26.13 4.15 1.59
C PHE A 32 26.52 2.82 0.94
N GLN A 33 25.69 2.28 0.04
CA GLN A 33 25.93 0.97 -0.58
C GLN A 33 26.92 1.03 -1.75
N ALA A 34 27.11 2.22 -2.35
CA ALA A 34 28.10 2.44 -3.41
C ALA A 34 29.54 2.04 -2.98
N ASP A 35 29.88 2.21 -1.70
CA ASP A 35 31.21 1.86 -1.16
C ASP A 35 31.40 0.35 -0.93
N ILE A 36 30.31 -0.40 -0.66
CA ILE A 36 30.37 -1.85 -0.34
C ILE A 36 30.32 -2.72 -1.61
N TRP A 37 29.72 -2.22 -2.69
CA TRP A 37 29.56 -2.94 -3.96
C TRP A 37 30.88 -3.38 -4.60
N PHE A 38 31.98 -2.67 -4.34
CA PHE A 38 33.30 -3.01 -4.86
C PHE A 38 33.96 -4.19 -4.13
N LEU A 39 33.51 -4.53 -2.91
CA LEU A 39 34.25 -5.43 -2.02
C LEU A 39 33.74 -6.89 -2.02
N ASN A 40 32.45 -7.12 -2.22
CA ASN A 40 31.83 -8.44 -2.04
C ASN A 40 30.96 -8.81 -3.25
N ASN A 41 31.45 -9.70 -4.12
CA ASN A 41 30.74 -10.29 -5.27
C ASN A 41 29.60 -11.24 -4.85
N GLU A 42 28.87 -10.93 -3.79
CA GLU A 42 27.77 -11.76 -3.29
C GLU A 42 26.44 -11.02 -3.41
N TYR A 43 25.40 -11.83 -3.66
CA TYR A 43 24.02 -11.46 -3.95
C TYR A 43 23.51 -10.34 -3.03
N ASN A 44 23.45 -9.14 -3.59
CA ASN A 44 23.02 -7.94 -2.89
C ASN A 44 21.48 -7.93 -2.86
N PHE A 45 20.89 -7.77 -1.67
CA PHE A 45 19.45 -7.54 -1.53
C PHE A 45 19.04 -6.31 -2.36
N SER A 46 18.33 -6.52 -3.47
CA SER A 46 17.84 -5.42 -4.31
C SER A 46 16.66 -4.75 -3.63
N TRP A 47 16.72 -3.43 -3.46
CA TRP A 47 15.62 -2.62 -2.95
C TRP A 47 14.31 -2.80 -3.76
N ASP A 48 14.44 -3.18 -5.03
CA ASP A 48 13.32 -3.58 -5.90
C ASP A 48 12.50 -4.76 -5.36
N LEU A 49 13.13 -5.71 -4.65
CA LEU A 49 12.44 -6.84 -4.04
C LEU A 49 11.49 -6.37 -2.93
N LEU A 50 11.91 -5.37 -2.16
CA LEU A 50 11.11 -4.79 -1.09
C LEU A 50 9.92 -4.00 -1.66
N ASN A 51 10.14 -3.26 -2.76
CA ASN A 51 9.08 -2.61 -3.52
C ASN A 51 8.01 -3.61 -4.01
N CYS A 52 8.45 -4.73 -4.60
CA CYS A 52 7.55 -5.82 -4.99
C CYS A 52 6.75 -6.40 -3.81
N LEU A 53 7.39 -6.60 -2.65
CA LEU A 53 6.73 -7.13 -1.47
C LEU A 53 5.63 -6.19 -0.96
N PHE A 54 5.93 -4.89 -0.80
CA PHE A 54 4.94 -3.91 -0.38
C PHE A 54 3.81 -3.75 -1.39
N LEU A 55 4.11 -3.84 -2.69
CA LEU A 55 3.09 -3.81 -3.72
C LEU A 55 2.11 -4.99 -3.62
N ILE A 56 2.62 -6.21 -3.46
CA ILE A 56 1.80 -7.43 -3.31
C ILE A 56 0.89 -7.32 -2.08
N VAL A 57 1.45 -6.91 -0.93
CA VAL A 57 0.67 -6.74 0.31
C VAL A 57 -0.42 -5.68 0.13
N SER A 58 -0.10 -4.58 -0.55
CA SER A 58 -1.06 -3.49 -0.81
C SER A 58 -2.21 -3.96 -1.69
N ILE A 59 -1.93 -4.71 -2.77
CA ILE A 59 -2.96 -5.29 -3.65
C ILE A 59 -3.88 -6.23 -2.88
N LEU A 60 -3.31 -7.13 -2.05
CA LEU A 60 -4.10 -8.05 -1.23
C LEU A 60 -4.99 -7.30 -0.21
N ALA A 61 -4.44 -6.27 0.43
CA ALA A 61 -5.17 -5.44 1.38
C ALA A 61 -6.34 -4.70 0.72
N VAL A 62 -6.11 -4.10 -0.45
CA VAL A 62 -7.13 -3.40 -1.25
C VAL A 62 -8.20 -4.38 -1.73
N HIS A 63 -7.81 -5.54 -2.25
CA HIS A 63 -8.78 -6.54 -2.72
C HIS A 63 -9.72 -6.98 -1.60
N ARG A 64 -9.19 -7.26 -0.41
CA ARG A 64 -9.99 -7.62 0.76
C ARG A 64 -10.83 -6.44 1.27
N SER A 65 -10.32 -5.21 1.18
CA SER A 65 -11.05 -4.00 1.56
C SER A 65 -12.25 -3.71 0.67
N ILE A 66 -12.09 -3.85 -0.66
CA ILE A 66 -13.16 -3.66 -1.66
C ILE A 66 -14.30 -4.66 -1.44
N ARG A 67 -14.00 -5.88 -0.98
CA ARG A 67 -15.02 -6.90 -0.69
C ARG A 67 -15.85 -6.58 0.56
N ASN A 68 -15.25 -5.94 1.56
CA ASN A 68 -15.88 -5.66 2.85
C ASN A 68 -16.55 -4.27 2.93
N THR A 69 -16.34 -3.40 1.94
CA THR A 69 -16.94 -2.07 1.92
C THR A 69 -18.29 -2.05 1.19
N SER A 70 -19.27 -1.34 1.74
CA SER A 70 -20.61 -1.18 1.16
C SER A 70 -20.69 -0.02 0.17
N ASN A 71 -19.71 0.88 0.17
CA ASN A 71 -19.71 2.08 -0.67
C ASN A 71 -18.91 1.87 -1.96
N ASP A 72 -19.61 1.81 -3.10
CA ASP A 72 -19.00 1.59 -4.41
C ASP A 72 -18.06 2.72 -4.86
N ASN A 73 -18.23 3.94 -4.33
CA ASN A 73 -17.32 5.05 -4.63
C ASN A 73 -15.93 4.83 -4.00
N ILE A 74 -15.88 4.36 -2.76
CA ILE A 74 -14.62 4.06 -2.06
C ILE A 74 -13.92 2.88 -2.75
N LYS A 75 -14.67 1.86 -3.18
CA LYS A 75 -14.12 0.73 -3.96
C LYS A 75 -13.37 1.22 -5.20
N ARG A 76 -14.01 2.10 -5.97
CA ARG A 76 -13.42 2.63 -7.21
C ARG A 76 -12.16 3.44 -6.92
N ILE A 77 -12.18 4.30 -5.90
CA ILE A 77 -11.01 5.11 -5.51
C ILE A 77 -9.84 4.22 -5.10
N MET A 78 -10.06 3.26 -4.20
CA MET A 78 -9.01 2.35 -3.74
C MET A 78 -8.43 1.52 -4.88
N PHE A 79 -9.28 1.03 -5.79
CA PHE A 79 -8.83 0.28 -6.96
C PHE A 79 -7.95 1.14 -7.88
N ILE A 80 -8.40 2.35 -8.23
CA ILE A 80 -7.63 3.27 -9.10
C ILE A 80 -6.29 3.63 -8.46
N LEU A 81 -6.27 3.99 -7.18
CA LEU A 81 -5.02 4.33 -6.48
C LEU A 81 -4.06 3.14 -6.44
N CYS A 82 -4.59 1.93 -6.19
CA CYS A 82 -3.79 0.71 -6.17
C CYS A 82 -3.21 0.36 -7.54
N THR A 83 -3.99 0.47 -8.62
CA THR A 83 -3.50 0.17 -9.97
C THR A 83 -2.50 1.21 -10.46
N SER A 84 -2.75 2.49 -10.19
CA SER A 84 -1.79 3.56 -10.49
C SER A 84 -0.48 3.36 -9.74
N LEU A 85 -0.52 3.08 -8.43
CA LEU A 85 0.69 2.83 -7.64
C LEU A 85 1.49 1.63 -8.19
N SER A 86 0.78 0.55 -8.53
CA SER A 86 1.38 -0.66 -9.14
C SER A 86 2.09 -0.35 -10.45
N LEU A 87 1.43 0.40 -11.35
CA LEU A 87 2.01 0.76 -12.64
C LEU A 87 3.27 1.61 -12.49
N LEU A 88 3.29 2.57 -11.55
CA LEU A 88 4.46 3.42 -11.33
C LEU A 88 5.64 2.63 -10.76
N ILE A 89 5.40 1.76 -9.76
CA ILE A 89 6.45 0.91 -9.18
C ILE A 89 7.00 -0.08 -10.22
N LEU A 90 6.14 -0.71 -11.01
CA LEU A 90 6.59 -1.59 -12.10
C LEU A 90 7.39 -0.81 -13.15
N ASN A 91 6.97 0.40 -13.49
CA ASN A 91 7.71 1.25 -14.42
C ASN A 91 9.12 1.59 -13.90
N GLU A 92 9.28 1.80 -12.60
CA GLU A 92 10.58 2.00 -11.95
C GLU A 92 11.45 0.75 -12.03
N ILE A 93 10.91 -0.43 -11.68
CA ILE A 93 11.65 -1.71 -11.72
C ILE A 93 12.13 -2.06 -13.13
N PHE A 94 11.29 -1.86 -14.14
CA PHE A 94 11.66 -2.12 -15.54
C PHE A 94 12.42 -0.95 -16.19
N ALA A 95 12.59 0.17 -15.48
CA ALA A 95 13.22 1.39 -15.95
C ALA A 95 12.74 1.86 -17.34
N ILE A 96 11.46 1.66 -17.66
CA ILE A 96 10.90 1.93 -19.00
C ILE A 96 10.83 3.44 -19.26
N PHE A 97 10.40 4.20 -18.25
CA PHE A 97 10.35 5.66 -18.28
C PHE A 97 10.96 6.26 -17.02
N LEU A 98 11.76 7.34 -17.16
CA LEU A 98 12.19 8.16 -16.03
C LEU A 98 11.03 9.01 -15.54
N ILE A 99 10.23 8.45 -14.63
CA ILE A 99 9.16 9.15 -13.94
C ILE A 99 9.69 9.56 -12.56
N PRO A 100 9.49 10.81 -12.13
CA PRO A 100 9.85 11.22 -10.78
C PRO A 100 9.09 10.40 -9.72
N GLU A 101 9.81 9.90 -8.72
CA GLU A 101 9.27 9.16 -7.57
C GLU A 101 8.22 9.96 -6.77
N PHE A 102 8.16 11.27 -6.98
CA PHE A 102 7.17 12.16 -6.36
C PHE A 102 5.72 11.65 -6.53
N PHE A 103 5.40 11.09 -7.70
CA PHE A 103 4.07 10.54 -7.94
C PHE A 103 3.79 9.29 -7.11
N ILE A 104 4.80 8.44 -6.86
CA ILE A 104 4.68 7.26 -6.00
C ILE A 104 4.37 7.70 -4.57
N TYR A 105 5.02 8.77 -4.06
CA TYR A 105 4.71 9.32 -2.73
C TYR A 105 3.26 9.79 -2.63
N ILE A 106 2.77 10.56 -3.61
CA ILE A 106 1.38 11.05 -3.59
C ILE A 106 0.41 9.87 -3.59
N LEU A 107 0.63 8.88 -4.45
CA LEU A 107 -0.26 7.73 -4.58
C LEU A 107 -0.26 6.86 -3.33
N ALA A 108 0.90 6.59 -2.72
CA ALA A 108 1.00 5.80 -1.51
C ALA A 108 0.39 6.51 -0.29
N ILE A 109 0.56 7.84 -0.15
CA ILE A 109 -0.15 8.62 0.89
C ILE A 109 -1.66 8.55 0.66
N SER A 110 -2.10 8.77 -0.57
CA SER A 110 -3.53 8.75 -0.92
C SER A 110 -4.16 7.39 -0.64
N LEU A 111 -3.43 6.30 -0.95
CA LEU A 111 -3.89 4.93 -0.69
C LEU A 111 -3.94 4.63 0.81
N ALA A 112 -2.95 5.08 1.59
CA ALA A 112 -2.97 4.98 3.05
C ALA A 112 -4.19 5.71 3.65
N LEU A 113 -4.45 6.94 3.20
CA LEU A 113 -5.63 7.71 3.62
C LEU A 113 -6.93 7.03 3.19
N ALA A 114 -6.98 6.42 2.01
CA ALA A 114 -8.16 5.68 1.56
C ALA A 114 -8.46 4.46 2.46
N HIS A 115 -7.42 3.73 2.90
CA HIS A 115 -7.59 2.65 3.89
C HIS A 115 -8.07 3.17 5.25
N ILE A 116 -7.53 4.29 5.73
CA ILE A 116 -7.98 4.90 7.00
C ILE A 116 -9.42 5.41 6.88
N TYR A 117 -9.78 6.01 5.75
CA TYR A 117 -11.13 6.47 5.48
C TYR A 117 -12.13 5.31 5.44
N ASN A 118 -11.75 4.20 4.81
CA ASN A 118 -12.59 3.00 4.76
C ASN A 118 -12.70 2.28 6.13
N LEU A 119 -11.70 2.42 7.02
CA LEU A 119 -11.80 1.98 8.42
C LEU A 119 -12.84 2.79 9.20
N ASN A 120 -12.94 4.09 8.93
CA ASN A 120 -13.89 4.99 9.60
C ASN A 120 -15.34 4.86 9.07
N TYR A 121 -15.53 4.35 7.84
CA TYR A 121 -16.84 4.02 7.31
C TYR A 121 -17.29 2.63 7.78
N CYS A 122 -18.54 2.51 8.26
CA CYS A 122 -19.08 1.27 8.80
C CYS A 122 -18.92 0.08 7.84
N ARG A 123 -18.30 -1.00 8.34
CA ARG A 123 -18.10 -2.27 7.64
C ARG A 123 -19.13 -3.28 8.11
N CYS A 124 -19.92 -3.81 7.18
CA CYS A 124 -20.88 -4.86 7.48
C CYS A 124 -20.14 -6.20 7.61
N ASP A 125 -19.64 -6.52 8.81
CA ASP A 125 -19.07 -7.84 9.13
C ASP A 125 -20.02 -8.70 9.99
N ASP A 126 -21.12 -8.13 10.50
CA ASP A 126 -22.16 -8.81 11.29
C ASP A 126 -23.58 -8.39 10.83
N ASP A 127 -24.57 -9.29 10.98
CA ASP A 127 -25.97 -9.20 10.54
C ASP A 127 -26.80 -7.99 11.05
N ASN A 128 -26.18 -7.02 11.74
CA ASN A 128 -26.81 -5.82 12.30
C ASN A 128 -26.04 -4.52 11.97
N CYS A 129 -25.50 -4.38 10.77
CA CYS A 129 -24.73 -3.19 10.44
C CYS A 129 -25.63 -2.05 9.92
N CYS A 130 -25.60 -0.92 10.63
CA CYS A 130 -26.28 0.35 10.36
C CYS A 130 -27.80 0.40 10.57
N SER A 131 -28.31 0.02 11.75
CA SER A 131 -29.57 0.62 12.19
C SER A 131 -29.28 2.10 12.54
N LYS A 132 -29.78 3.02 11.72
CA LYS A 132 -30.02 4.39 12.19
C LYS A 132 -31.10 4.28 13.26
N THR A 133 -30.73 3.96 14.49
CA THR A 133 -31.59 4.31 15.63
C THR A 133 -31.38 5.80 15.85
N ILE A 134 -32.05 6.62 15.04
CA ILE A 134 -32.40 7.98 15.45
C ILE A 134 -33.33 7.77 16.64
N ARG A 135 -32.79 7.86 17.85
CA ARG A 135 -33.55 7.76 19.09
C ARG A 135 -34.13 9.16 19.35
N ASN A 136 -35.42 9.28 19.00
CA ASN A 136 -36.45 10.22 19.46
C ASN A 136 -36.07 11.70 19.63
#